data_AF-A0A8J4KES3-F1
#
_entry.id   AF-A0A8J4KES3-F1
#
_cell.length_a   1.000
_cell.length_b   1.000
_cell.length_c   1.000
_cell.angle_alpha   90.00
_cell.angle_beta   90.00
_cell.angle_gamma   90.00
#
_symmetry.space_group_name_H-M   'P 1'
#
loop_
_entity.id
_entity.type
_entity.pdbx_description
1 polymer ?
#
loop_
_entity_poly.entity_id
_entity_poly.type
_entity_poly.pdbx_seq_one_letter_code
_entity_poly.pdbx_strand_id
1 'polypeptide(L)'
;GQIVGGHEALPLSHPYMAYLKVGMLACGGFLVAPDWVMTAAHCTGNAAVIMGAHNIHKPETTQQIQGVLRYHQHTEYDPNTMSNDIMLLKARWSCSRHDYVKTIPLPKIGSDLPTGTKCSIARWGLTDDDQVTNKLFETKVSIYHRRKCIRFYPHLNTSMVCAGSFRELGDSSQGNSGGPLVCNKVAQGIVSFGYNSLPRVYTRTSNYLPWIKTTLKK
;
A
#
# COMPACT_ATOMS: atom_id res chain seq x y z
N GLY A 1 -25.59 4.60 -1.38
CA GLY A 1 -24.80 4.56 -0.15
C GLY A 1 -23.54 5.35 -0.36
N GLN A 2 -23.14 6.16 0.61
CA GLN A 2 -21.83 6.80 0.66
C GLN A 2 -21.03 6.01 1.69
N ILE A 3 -20.05 5.24 1.23
CA ILE A 3 -19.08 4.64 2.16
C ILE A 3 -18.46 5.80 2.95
N VAL A 4 -18.42 5.64 4.27
CA VAL A 4 -17.68 6.56 5.12
C VAL A 4 -16.19 6.42 4.77
N GLY A 5 -15.66 7.35 3.96
CA GLY A 5 -14.23 7.41 3.67
C GLY A 5 -13.82 7.45 2.21
N GLY A 6 -14.65 7.12 1.21
CA GLY A 6 -14.12 6.96 -0.16
C GLY A 6 -15.17 6.78 -1.26
N HIS A 7 -14.69 6.48 -2.47
CA HIS A 7 -15.52 6.20 -3.65
C HIS A 7 -14.88 5.13 -4.54
N GLU A 8 -15.68 4.47 -5.38
CA GLU A 8 -15.17 3.48 -6.33
C GLU A 8 -14.13 4.17 -7.23
N ALA A 9 -12.94 3.58 -7.33
CA ALA A 9 -11.89 4.11 -8.19
C ALA A 9 -12.33 3.92 -9.64
N LEU A 10 -12.01 4.87 -10.51
CA LEU A 10 -12.24 4.66 -11.94
C LEU A 10 -11.40 3.46 -12.40
N PRO A 11 -11.94 2.54 -13.21
CA PRO A 11 -11.12 1.51 -13.84
C PRO A 11 -9.88 2.15 -14.47
N LEU A 12 -8.70 1.56 -14.27
CA LEU A 12 -7.41 1.97 -14.85
C LEU A 12 -6.74 3.18 -14.20
N SER A 13 -7.38 3.81 -13.23
CA SER A 13 -6.80 4.98 -12.54
C SER A 13 -5.57 4.65 -11.68
N HIS A 14 -5.42 3.39 -11.26
CA HIS A 14 -4.37 2.92 -10.36
C HIS A 14 -3.59 1.72 -10.95
N PRO A 15 -2.93 1.87 -12.11
CA PRO A 15 -2.31 0.76 -12.84
C PRO A 15 -1.09 0.14 -12.14
N TYR A 16 -0.65 0.74 -11.02
CA TYR A 16 0.44 0.23 -10.19
C TYR A 16 -0.03 -0.68 -9.07
N MET A 17 -1.34 -0.76 -8.81
CA MET A 17 -1.87 -1.54 -7.69
C MET A 17 -1.67 -3.05 -7.93
N ALA A 18 -1.26 -3.73 -6.88
CA ALA A 18 -1.19 -5.18 -6.82
C ALA A 18 -2.04 -5.67 -5.64
N TYR A 19 -2.85 -6.68 -5.90
CA TYR A 19 -3.51 -7.47 -4.87
C TYR A 19 -2.64 -8.69 -4.55
N LEU A 20 -2.34 -8.89 -3.28
CA LEU A 20 -1.52 -9.99 -2.78
C LEU A 20 -2.42 -10.97 -2.02
N LYS A 21 -2.59 -12.16 -2.58
CA LYS A 21 -3.26 -13.28 -1.91
C LYS A 21 -2.20 -14.09 -1.15
N VAL A 22 -2.08 -13.87 0.16
CA VAL A 22 -1.07 -14.48 1.03
C VAL A 22 -1.75 -15.54 1.91
N GLY A 23 -1.82 -16.78 1.42
CA GLY A 23 -2.65 -17.81 2.06
C GLY A 23 -4.13 -17.40 2.12
N MET A 24 -4.67 -17.23 3.33
CA MET A 24 -6.03 -16.71 3.58
C MET A 24 -6.08 -15.19 3.78
N LEU A 25 -4.93 -14.52 3.87
CA LEU A 25 -4.83 -13.08 4.09
C LEU A 25 -4.78 -12.34 2.75
N ALA A 26 -5.42 -11.17 2.72
CA ALA A 26 -5.33 -10.23 1.62
C ALA A 26 -4.45 -9.05 2.03
N CYS A 27 -3.44 -8.75 1.21
CA CYS A 27 -2.63 -7.53 1.33
C CYS A 27 -2.69 -6.74 0.02
N GLY A 28 -2.40 -5.44 0.13
CA GLY A 28 -2.04 -4.60 -1.00
C GLY A 28 -0.56 -4.70 -1.32
N GLY A 29 -0.21 -4.24 -2.51
CA GLY A 29 1.14 -3.99 -2.96
C GLY A 29 1.12 -3.02 -4.13
N PHE A 30 2.30 -2.64 -4.61
CA PHE A 30 2.41 -1.79 -5.79
C PHE A 30 3.68 -2.04 -6.59
N LEU A 31 3.55 -1.92 -7.91
CA LEU A 31 4.63 -2.18 -8.85
C LEU A 31 5.63 -1.02 -8.88
N VAL A 32 6.90 -1.29 -8.55
CA VAL A 32 7.98 -0.29 -8.54
C VAL A 32 9.01 -0.51 -9.64
N ALA A 33 9.07 -1.73 -10.20
CA ALA A 33 9.78 -2.08 -11.43
C ALA A 33 9.04 -3.26 -12.12
N PRO A 34 9.35 -3.64 -13.39
CA PRO A 34 8.54 -4.58 -14.18
C PRO A 34 8.19 -5.92 -13.50
N ASP A 35 9.07 -6.45 -12.67
CA ASP A 35 8.93 -7.70 -11.91
C ASP A 35 9.02 -7.49 -10.39
N TRP A 36 8.92 -6.25 -9.91
CA TRP A 36 9.11 -5.91 -8.50
C TRP A 36 7.90 -5.23 -7.89
N VAL A 37 7.28 -5.92 -6.93
CA VAL A 37 6.17 -5.41 -6.13
C VAL A 37 6.66 -5.05 -4.74
N MET A 38 6.34 -3.84 -4.29
CA MET A 38 6.57 -3.39 -2.92
C MET A 38 5.31 -3.60 -2.08
N THR A 39 5.49 -4.06 -0.85
CA THR A 39 4.42 -4.29 0.13
C THR A 39 4.96 -4.16 1.56
N ALA A 40 4.13 -4.42 2.55
CA ALA A 40 4.50 -4.44 3.96
C ALA A 40 5.23 -5.75 4.31
N ALA A 41 6.19 -5.70 5.23
CA ALA A 41 6.94 -6.87 5.67
C ALA A 41 6.08 -7.88 6.41
N HIS A 42 5.02 -7.44 7.09
CA HIS A 42 4.09 -8.33 7.79
C HIS A 42 3.16 -9.11 6.85
N CYS A 43 3.10 -8.78 5.55
CA CYS A 43 2.39 -9.53 4.52
C CYS A 43 3.18 -10.79 4.10
N THR A 44 3.53 -11.63 5.07
CA THR A 44 4.42 -12.79 4.91
C THR A 44 3.68 -14.08 4.62
N GLY A 45 4.27 -14.94 3.78
CA GLY A 45 3.70 -16.21 3.36
C GLY A 45 3.75 -16.40 1.85
N ASN A 46 3.25 -17.55 1.36
CA ASN A 46 3.18 -17.80 -0.07
C ASN A 46 2.12 -16.89 -0.72
N ALA A 47 2.59 -15.95 -1.54
CA ALA A 47 1.78 -14.92 -2.17
C ALA A 47 1.54 -15.21 -3.66
N ALA A 48 0.29 -15.04 -4.09
CA ALA A 48 -0.03 -14.79 -5.49
C ALA A 48 -0.20 -13.27 -5.69
N VAL A 49 0.48 -12.74 -6.70
CA VAL A 49 0.39 -11.34 -7.13
C VAL A 49 -0.63 -11.25 -8.25
N ILE A 50 -1.64 -10.40 -8.06
CA ILE A 50 -2.66 -10.09 -9.08
C ILE A 50 -2.55 -8.60 -9.39
N MET A 51 -2.27 -8.27 -10.65
CA MET A 51 -2.20 -6.89 -11.14
C MET A 51 -3.19 -6.64 -12.27
N GLY A 52 -3.50 -5.37 -12.54
CA GLY A 52 -4.44 -5.00 -13.60
C GLY A 52 -5.90 -5.37 -13.28
N ALA A 53 -6.22 -5.63 -12.01
CA ALA A 53 -7.57 -5.93 -11.54
C ALA A 53 -8.31 -4.63 -11.16
N HIS A 54 -9.56 -4.49 -11.59
CA HIS A 54 -10.53 -3.59 -10.96
C HIS A 54 -11.37 -4.36 -9.95
N ASN A 55 -11.92 -5.51 -10.36
CA ASN A 55 -12.67 -6.42 -9.49
C ASN A 55 -11.91 -7.74 -9.25
N ILE A 56 -11.47 -8.00 -8.02
CA ILE A 56 -10.61 -9.14 -7.70
C ILE A 56 -11.32 -10.52 -7.73
N HIS A 57 -12.65 -10.56 -7.80
CA HIS A 57 -13.44 -11.79 -7.86
C HIS A 57 -14.05 -12.02 -9.26
N LYS A 58 -13.92 -11.07 -10.19
CA LYS A 58 -14.34 -11.26 -11.58
C LYS A 58 -13.11 -11.50 -12.46
N PRO A 59 -13.15 -12.49 -13.36
CA PRO A 59 -12.13 -12.62 -14.40
C PRO A 59 -12.17 -11.38 -15.29
N GLU A 60 -11.03 -10.68 -15.38
CA GLU A 60 -10.86 -9.53 -16.26
C GLU A 60 -9.68 -9.82 -17.20
N THR A 61 -9.82 -9.53 -18.48
CA THR A 61 -8.77 -9.77 -19.49
C THR A 61 -7.48 -8.99 -19.24
N THR A 62 -7.55 -8.02 -18.34
CA THR A 62 -6.47 -7.11 -17.95
C THR A 62 -5.65 -7.66 -16.79
N GLN A 63 -6.14 -8.71 -16.11
CA GLN A 63 -5.50 -9.30 -14.95
C GLN A 63 -4.27 -10.10 -15.34
N GLN A 64 -3.19 -9.89 -14.60
CA GLN A 64 -1.97 -10.67 -14.67
C GLN A 64 -1.75 -11.33 -13.31
N ILE A 65 -1.86 -12.66 -13.27
CA ILE A 65 -1.76 -13.45 -12.04
C ILE A 65 -0.46 -14.25 -12.08
N GLN A 66 0.37 -14.11 -11.05
CA GLN A 66 1.63 -14.84 -10.98
C GLN A 66 2.11 -15.06 -9.54
N GLY A 67 2.91 -16.11 -9.37
CA GLY A 67 3.59 -16.37 -8.11
C GLY A 67 4.79 -15.44 -7.88
N VAL A 68 5.27 -15.44 -6.64
CA VAL A 68 6.51 -14.76 -6.25
C VAL A 68 7.69 -15.73 -6.38
N LEU A 69 8.81 -15.23 -6.94
CA LEU A 69 10.08 -15.94 -7.05
C LEU A 69 10.95 -15.76 -5.79
N ARG A 70 11.03 -14.53 -5.28
CA ARG A 70 11.82 -14.20 -4.07
C ARG A 70 11.12 -13.16 -3.21
N TYR A 71 11.30 -13.32 -1.90
CA TYR A 71 10.82 -12.39 -0.87
C TYR A 71 12.04 -11.71 -0.26
N HIS A 72 12.08 -10.38 -0.34
CA HIS A 72 13.13 -9.57 0.27
C HIS A 72 12.51 -8.71 1.37
N GLN A 73 12.28 -9.33 2.53
CA GLN A 73 11.88 -8.62 3.74
C GLN A 73 13.04 -7.77 4.26
N HIS A 74 12.75 -6.58 4.78
CA HIS A 74 13.80 -5.78 5.43
C HIS A 74 14.39 -6.55 6.63
N THR A 75 15.72 -6.63 6.71
CA THR A 75 16.42 -7.46 7.71
C THR A 75 16.21 -6.97 9.14
N GLU A 76 15.90 -5.69 9.30
CA GLU A 76 15.60 -5.06 10.60
C GLU A 76 14.10 -4.92 10.86
N TYR A 77 13.24 -5.63 10.12
CA TYR A 77 11.80 -5.66 10.42
C TYR A 77 11.56 -6.21 11.83
N ASP A 78 10.83 -5.44 12.64
CA ASP A 78 10.46 -5.83 14.00
C ASP A 78 8.93 -5.94 14.11
N PRO A 79 8.37 -7.15 14.29
CA PRO A 79 6.92 -7.35 14.38
C PRO A 79 6.30 -6.79 15.66
N ASN A 80 7.08 -6.50 16.71
CA ASN A 80 6.55 -5.95 17.95
C ASN A 80 6.26 -4.45 17.83
N THR A 81 7.15 -3.72 17.16
CA THR A 81 7.03 -2.27 16.96
C THR A 81 6.49 -1.90 15.58
N MET A 82 6.36 -2.87 14.67
CA MET A 82 6.09 -2.68 13.25
C MET A 82 7.13 -1.77 12.57
N SER A 83 8.32 -1.67 13.14
CA SER A 83 9.43 -0.91 12.56
C SER A 83 9.99 -1.62 11.34
N ASN A 84 10.41 -0.85 10.34
CA ASN A 84 10.94 -1.38 9.08
C ASN A 84 9.98 -2.34 8.35
N ASP A 85 8.67 -2.04 8.45
CA ASP A 85 7.61 -2.82 7.80
C ASP A 85 7.55 -2.54 6.29
N ILE A 86 8.53 -3.10 5.58
CA ILE A 86 8.69 -3.03 4.12
C ILE A 86 9.26 -4.35 3.58
N MET A 87 8.71 -4.80 2.46
CA MET A 87 9.19 -5.96 1.72
C MET A 87 9.11 -5.72 0.21
N LEU A 88 10.11 -6.22 -0.51
CA LEU A 88 10.11 -6.29 -1.97
C LEU A 88 9.92 -7.74 -2.42
N LEU A 89 8.96 -7.95 -3.31
CA LEU A 89 8.64 -9.23 -3.92
C LEU A 89 9.16 -9.21 -5.35
N LYS A 90 10.07 -10.15 -5.68
CA LYS A 90 10.44 -10.42 -7.07
C LYS A 90 9.45 -11.40 -7.63
N ALA A 91 8.60 -10.95 -8.53
CA ALA A 91 7.56 -11.75 -9.13
C ALA A 91 8.19 -12.71 -10.18
N ARG A 92 7.55 -13.85 -10.48
CA ARG A 92 8.14 -14.87 -11.37
C ARG A 92 8.44 -14.36 -12.80
N TRP A 93 7.61 -13.45 -13.28
CA TRP A 93 7.74 -12.89 -14.63
C TRP A 93 7.67 -11.36 -14.59
N SER A 94 8.29 -10.71 -15.56
CA SER A 94 8.05 -9.29 -15.78
C SER A 94 6.63 -9.09 -16.29
N CYS A 95 5.94 -8.10 -15.74
CA CYS A 95 4.54 -7.87 -16.07
C CYS A 95 4.46 -7.05 -17.35
N SER A 96 3.58 -7.46 -18.26
CA SER A 96 3.41 -6.81 -19.55
C SER A 96 2.89 -5.39 -19.34
N ARG A 97 3.76 -4.40 -19.60
CA ARG A 97 3.42 -2.98 -19.42
C ARG A 97 2.36 -2.58 -20.45
N HIS A 98 1.17 -2.30 -19.94
CA HIS A 98 0.02 -1.82 -20.70
C HIS A 98 -0.66 -0.68 -19.93
N ASP A 99 -1.79 -0.17 -20.42
CA ASP A 99 -2.54 0.86 -19.70
C ASP A 99 -3.05 0.42 -18.33
N TYR A 100 -3.14 -0.89 -18.11
CA TYR A 100 -3.63 -1.55 -16.90
C TYR A 100 -2.54 -1.87 -15.88
N VAL A 101 -1.26 -1.90 -16.31
CA VAL A 101 -0.13 -2.30 -15.47
C VAL A 101 1.05 -1.37 -15.73
N LYS A 102 1.33 -0.48 -14.76
CA LYS A 102 2.42 0.51 -14.82
C LYS A 102 3.12 0.61 -13.47
N THR A 103 4.40 0.94 -13.50
CA THR A 103 5.17 1.23 -12.30
C THR A 103 4.80 2.60 -11.73
N ILE A 104 4.78 2.74 -10.39
CA ILE A 104 4.67 4.04 -9.72
C ILE A 104 6.07 4.56 -9.34
N PRO A 105 6.37 5.87 -9.54
CA PRO A 105 7.64 6.43 -9.11
C PRO A 105 7.78 6.43 -7.58
N LEU A 106 9.01 6.24 -7.14
CA LEU A 106 9.42 6.36 -5.75
C LEU A 106 9.95 7.78 -5.46
N PRO A 107 9.92 8.23 -4.19
CA PRO A 107 10.41 9.55 -3.83
C PRO A 107 11.92 9.70 -4.03
N LYS A 108 12.44 10.91 -3.77
CA LYS A 108 13.87 11.15 -3.66
C LYS A 108 14.34 10.80 -2.23
N ILE A 109 15.64 10.49 -2.10
CA ILE A 109 16.24 10.22 -0.79
C ILE A 109 16.05 11.43 0.11
N GLY A 110 15.51 11.20 1.31
CA GLY A 110 15.27 12.24 2.30
C GLY A 110 14.23 13.30 1.91
N SER A 111 13.44 13.10 0.85
CA SER A 111 12.44 14.10 0.45
C SER A 111 11.45 14.36 1.57
N ASP A 112 11.24 15.64 1.90
CA ASP A 112 10.30 16.02 2.95
C ASP A 112 8.86 15.68 2.56
N LEU A 113 8.03 15.41 3.56
CA LEU A 113 6.61 15.13 3.41
C LEU A 113 5.84 15.98 4.44
N PRO A 114 5.56 17.26 4.10
CA PRO A 114 4.99 18.21 5.05
C PRO A 114 3.60 17.80 5.57
N THR A 115 3.29 18.25 6.78
CA THR A 115 1.94 18.11 7.36
C THR A 115 0.90 18.75 6.44
N GLY A 116 -0.26 18.12 6.30
CA GLY A 116 -1.35 18.60 5.45
C GLY A 116 -1.18 18.28 3.96
N THR A 117 -0.06 17.67 3.54
CA THR A 117 0.08 17.16 2.18
C THR A 117 -1.06 16.20 1.87
N LYS A 118 -1.77 16.45 0.77
CA LYS A 118 -2.87 15.60 0.30
C LYS A 118 -2.33 14.37 -0.40
N CYS A 119 -2.85 13.22 -0.02
CA CYS A 119 -2.49 11.93 -0.57
C CYS A 119 -3.75 11.11 -0.84
N SER A 120 -3.59 9.98 -1.52
CA SER A 120 -4.63 8.97 -1.66
C SER A 120 -4.11 7.60 -1.28
N ILE A 121 -5.05 6.74 -0.91
CA ILE A 121 -4.87 5.30 -0.75
C ILE A 121 -5.94 4.61 -1.58
N ALA A 122 -5.63 3.44 -2.11
CA ALA A 122 -6.59 2.61 -2.83
C ALA A 122 -6.58 1.17 -2.29
N ARG A 123 -7.74 0.52 -2.32
CA ARG A 123 -7.93 -0.82 -1.74
C ARG A 123 -9.12 -1.59 -2.30
N TRP A 124 -9.07 -2.91 -2.15
CA TRP A 124 -10.19 -3.83 -2.39
C TRP A 124 -10.80 -4.29 -1.07
N GLY A 125 -12.04 -4.81 -1.11
CA GLY A 125 -12.68 -5.42 0.06
C GLY A 125 -13.36 -4.43 0.99
N LEU A 126 -13.83 -3.29 0.47
CA LEU A 126 -14.64 -2.34 1.22
C LEU A 126 -16.08 -2.82 1.35
N THR A 127 -16.68 -2.66 2.52
CA THR A 127 -18.12 -2.87 2.71
C THR A 127 -18.88 -1.62 2.26
N ASP A 128 -19.83 -1.78 1.33
CA ASP A 128 -20.82 -0.78 0.92
C ASP A 128 -22.22 -1.36 1.19
N ASP A 129 -23.06 -0.67 1.98
CA ASP A 129 -24.43 -1.12 2.35
C ASP A 129 -24.51 -2.63 2.69
N ASP A 130 -23.71 -3.08 3.67
CA ASP A 130 -23.62 -4.50 4.11
C ASP A 130 -23.15 -5.51 3.05
N GLN A 131 -22.69 -5.07 1.88
CA GLN A 131 -22.05 -5.92 0.86
C GLN A 131 -20.54 -5.66 0.77
N VAL A 132 -19.74 -6.72 0.90
CA VAL A 132 -18.30 -6.66 0.61
C VAL A 132 -18.13 -6.41 -0.89
N THR A 133 -17.70 -5.20 -1.24
CA THR A 133 -17.36 -4.84 -2.61
C THR A 133 -16.00 -5.44 -2.98
N ASN A 134 -15.99 -6.11 -4.13
CA ASN A 134 -14.80 -6.75 -4.68
C ASN A 134 -14.02 -5.83 -5.61
N LYS A 135 -14.43 -4.56 -5.69
CA LYS A 135 -13.87 -3.56 -6.60
C LYS A 135 -12.83 -2.70 -5.89
N LEU A 136 -11.98 -2.03 -6.68
CA LEU A 136 -11.02 -1.07 -6.17
C LEU A 136 -11.73 0.24 -5.80
N PHE A 137 -11.46 0.73 -4.60
CA PHE A 137 -11.92 2.02 -4.09
C PHE A 137 -10.74 2.89 -3.72
N GLU A 138 -10.94 4.20 -3.75
CA GLU A 138 -9.95 5.18 -3.33
C GLU A 138 -10.48 6.18 -2.31
N THR A 139 -9.56 6.61 -1.45
CA THR A 139 -9.81 7.52 -0.33
C THR A 139 -8.73 8.59 -0.31
N LYS A 140 -9.14 9.85 -0.07
CA LYS A 140 -8.22 10.96 0.12
C LYS A 140 -7.84 11.07 1.59
N VAL A 141 -6.54 11.19 1.88
CA VAL A 141 -6.01 11.38 3.21
C VAL A 141 -5.06 12.57 3.23
N SER A 142 -4.73 13.06 4.42
CA SER A 142 -3.72 14.11 4.59
C SER A 142 -2.68 13.69 5.61
N ILE A 143 -1.44 14.11 5.37
CA ILE A 143 -0.32 13.84 6.28
C ILE A 143 -0.59 14.52 7.63
N TYR A 144 -0.53 13.71 8.68
CA TYR A 144 -0.79 14.13 10.03
C TYR A 144 0.45 14.73 10.68
N HIS A 145 0.27 15.73 11.53
CA HIS A 145 1.39 16.32 12.25
C HIS A 145 2.04 15.31 13.18
N ARG A 146 3.35 15.09 13.04
CA ARG A 146 4.11 14.05 13.78
C ARG A 146 3.88 14.11 15.29
N ARG A 147 3.97 15.30 15.91
CA ARG A 147 3.74 15.46 17.36
C ARG A 147 2.33 15.07 17.80
N LYS A 148 1.32 15.26 16.93
CA LYS A 148 -0.05 14.81 17.22
C LYS A 148 -0.15 13.31 17.07
N CYS A 149 0.50 12.74 16.05
CA CYS A 149 0.48 11.30 15.83
C CYS A 149 1.16 10.49 16.94
N ILE A 150 2.27 10.98 17.50
CA ILE A 150 2.98 10.34 18.63
C ILE A 150 2.07 10.14 19.85
N ARG A 151 1.05 11.01 20.05
CA ARG A 151 0.07 10.85 21.14
C ARG A 151 -0.80 9.61 20.97
N PHE A 152 -1.01 9.16 19.74
CA PHE A 152 -1.73 7.92 19.42
C PHE A 152 -0.77 6.73 19.32
N TYR A 153 0.44 6.96 18.81
CA TYR A 153 1.46 5.92 18.56
C TYR A 153 2.79 6.31 19.23
N PRO A 154 3.00 5.95 20.51
CA PRO A 154 4.21 6.36 21.26
C PRO A 154 5.53 5.89 20.64
N HIS A 155 5.52 4.78 19.90
CA HIS A 155 6.70 4.19 19.26
C HIS A 155 6.97 4.69 17.83
N LEU A 156 6.28 5.76 17.37
CA LEU A 156 6.43 6.29 16.02
C LEU A 156 7.87 6.83 15.79
N ASN A 157 8.67 6.14 14.99
CA ASN A 157 10.05 6.54 14.65
C ASN A 157 10.11 7.38 13.35
N THR A 158 11.30 7.79 12.92
CA THR A 158 11.48 8.70 11.75
C THR A 158 11.26 8.04 10.39
N SER A 159 11.22 6.71 10.33
CA SER A 159 10.88 5.94 9.13
C SER A 159 9.38 5.68 9.00
N MET A 160 8.57 6.24 9.90
CA MET A 160 7.11 6.19 9.86
C MET A 160 6.49 7.57 9.65
N VAL A 161 5.35 7.60 8.98
CA VAL A 161 4.50 8.78 8.80
C VAL A 161 3.05 8.41 9.09
N CYS A 162 2.27 9.40 9.52
CA CYS A 162 0.85 9.20 9.76
C CYS A 162 0.03 9.95 8.74
N ALA A 163 -1.08 9.35 8.31
CA ALA A 163 -2.05 10.01 7.47
C ALA A 163 -3.47 9.60 7.89
N GLY A 164 -4.42 10.49 7.62
CA GLY A 164 -5.83 10.22 7.84
C GLY A 164 -6.71 11.29 7.22
N SER A 165 -7.99 10.99 7.12
CA SER A 165 -9.02 11.96 6.78
C SER A 165 -9.50 12.67 8.05
N PHE A 166 -9.50 14.01 8.06
CA PHE A 166 -10.01 14.79 9.20
C PHE A 166 -11.54 14.84 9.24
N ARG A 167 -12.22 14.34 8.21
CA ARG A 167 -13.68 14.48 8.01
C ARG A 167 -14.44 13.15 8.04
N GLU A 168 -13.75 12.02 8.03
CA GLU A 168 -14.37 10.70 7.87
C GLU A 168 -14.10 9.85 9.12
N LEU A 169 -15.17 9.48 9.82
CA LEU A 169 -15.16 8.60 10.98
C LEU A 169 -14.99 7.16 10.55
N GLY A 170 -13.93 6.49 11.02
CA GLY A 170 -13.88 5.04 11.10
C GLY A 170 -13.75 4.32 9.76
N ASP A 171 -12.51 4.11 9.33
CA ASP A 171 -12.21 3.09 8.33
C ASP A 171 -11.71 1.82 9.04
N SER A 172 -12.63 1.16 9.76
CA SER A 172 -12.35 -0.12 10.44
C SER A 172 -12.52 -1.27 9.45
N SER A 173 -11.50 -1.55 8.64
CA SER A 173 -11.38 -2.89 8.06
C SER A 173 -9.93 -3.29 7.81
N GLN A 174 -9.62 -4.51 8.25
CA GLN A 174 -8.42 -5.26 7.94
C GLN A 174 -8.32 -5.47 6.41
N GLY A 175 -7.12 -5.44 5.83
CA GLY A 175 -6.89 -5.76 4.40
C GLY A 175 -6.20 -4.68 3.55
N ASN A 176 -5.81 -3.55 4.13
CA ASN A 176 -5.16 -2.44 3.37
C ASN A 176 -3.64 -2.50 3.39
N SER A 177 -3.10 -3.33 4.25
CA SER A 177 -1.67 -3.37 4.53
C SER A 177 -0.87 -3.68 3.28
N GLY A 178 0.25 -2.99 3.11
CA GLY A 178 1.12 -3.13 1.96
C GLY A 178 0.75 -2.28 0.74
N GLY A 179 -0.46 -1.72 0.68
CA GLY A 179 -0.84 -0.78 -0.37
C GLY A 179 -0.06 0.55 -0.30
N PRO A 180 0.05 1.31 -1.40
CA PRO A 180 0.78 2.57 -1.42
C PRO A 180 -0.02 3.73 -0.81
N LEU A 181 0.68 4.61 -0.09
CA LEU A 181 0.25 5.98 0.15
C LEU A 181 0.82 6.87 -0.97
N VAL A 182 -0.07 7.39 -1.83
CA VAL A 182 0.32 8.14 -3.01
C VAL A 182 0.11 9.62 -2.80
N CYS A 183 1.17 10.41 -2.88
CA CYS A 183 1.10 11.87 -2.81
C CYS A 183 1.79 12.44 -4.05
N ASN A 184 1.15 13.37 -4.76
CA ASN A 184 1.68 13.94 -6.01
C ASN A 184 2.14 12.88 -7.03
N LYS A 185 1.36 11.79 -7.18
CA LYS A 185 1.64 10.65 -8.07
C LYS A 185 2.91 9.84 -7.73
N VAL A 186 3.43 9.98 -6.52
CA VAL A 186 4.61 9.27 -6.00
C VAL A 186 4.20 8.39 -4.81
N ALA A 187 4.71 7.16 -4.74
CA ALA A 187 4.50 6.26 -3.61
C ALA A 187 5.35 6.69 -2.40
N GLN A 188 4.81 7.57 -1.57
CA GLN A 188 5.49 8.16 -0.41
C GLN A 188 5.48 7.26 0.84
N GLY A 189 4.56 6.31 0.88
CA GLY A 189 4.47 5.39 2.00
C GLY A 189 3.84 4.06 1.66
N ILE A 190 3.89 3.14 2.61
CA ILE A 190 3.26 1.81 2.56
C ILE A 190 2.31 1.74 3.74
N VAL A 191 1.06 1.36 3.51
CA VAL A 191 0.09 1.13 4.60
C VAL A 191 0.64 0.04 5.52
N SER A 192 0.84 0.35 6.80
CA SER A 192 1.48 -0.57 7.74
C SER A 192 0.48 -1.01 8.82
N PHE A 193 0.16 -0.16 9.79
CA PHE A 193 -0.76 -0.48 10.87
C PHE A 193 -1.58 0.73 11.31
N GLY A 194 -2.56 0.49 12.18
CA GLY A 194 -3.33 1.52 12.85
C GLY A 194 -4.28 0.88 13.84
N TYR A 195 -4.70 1.65 14.84
CA TYR A 195 -5.76 1.23 15.74
C TYR A 195 -7.15 1.39 15.07
N ASN A 196 -8.22 1.20 15.84
CA ASN A 196 -9.60 1.34 15.37
C ASN A 196 -10.00 2.79 14.99
N SER A 197 -9.07 3.75 15.04
CA SER A 197 -9.29 5.16 14.73
C SER A 197 -8.14 5.78 13.94
N LEU A 198 -8.44 6.86 13.22
CA LEU A 198 -7.45 7.68 12.52
C LEU A 198 -6.61 8.52 13.50
N PRO A 199 -5.35 8.86 13.15
CA PRO A 199 -4.66 8.56 11.89
C PRO A 199 -4.10 7.13 11.84
N ARG A 200 -3.78 6.62 10.64
CA ARG A 200 -3.05 5.34 10.45
C ARG A 200 -1.57 5.61 10.22
N VAL A 201 -0.74 4.59 10.45
CA VAL A 201 0.71 4.63 10.30
C VAL A 201 1.14 3.96 9.00
N TYR A 202 2.09 4.59 8.33
CA TYR A 202 2.65 4.18 7.06
C TYR A 202 4.17 4.14 7.17
N THR A 203 4.78 3.12 6.57
CA THR A 203 6.24 3.06 6.38
C THR A 203 6.64 4.10 5.34
N ARG A 204 7.53 5.05 5.68
CA ARG A 204 7.96 6.15 4.81
C ARG A 204 9.02 5.65 3.81
N THR A 205 8.65 5.55 2.53
CA THR A 205 9.49 4.92 1.49
C THR A 205 10.81 5.66 1.25
N SER A 206 10.85 6.99 1.42
CA SER A 206 12.06 7.80 1.23
C SER A 206 13.24 7.37 2.11
N ASN A 207 12.97 6.81 3.29
CA ASN A 207 14.00 6.35 4.23
C ASN A 207 14.65 5.04 3.78
N TYR A 208 13.96 4.24 2.97
CA TYR A 208 14.40 2.91 2.55
C TYR A 208 15.00 2.88 1.15
N LEU A 209 15.09 4.02 0.46
CA LEU A 209 15.59 4.06 -0.93
C LEU A 209 16.97 3.45 -1.15
N PRO A 210 17.97 3.61 -0.25
CA PRO A 210 19.25 2.89 -0.40
C PRO A 210 19.08 1.36 -0.39
N TRP A 211 18.25 0.84 0.52
CA TRP A 211 17.92 -0.58 0.60
C TRP A 211 17.12 -1.06 -0.61
N ILE A 212 16.11 -0.28 -1.04
CA ILE A 212 15.30 -0.57 -2.23
C ILE A 212 16.21 -0.70 -3.46
N LYS A 213 17.06 0.30 -3.72
CA LYS A 213 17.96 0.31 -4.88
C LYS A 213 18.94 -0.86 -4.89
N THR A 214 19.44 -1.26 -3.72
CA THR A 214 20.34 -2.41 -3.60
C THR A 214 19.59 -3.72 -3.86
N THR A 215 18.37 -3.84 -3.34
CA THR A 215 17.53 -5.04 -3.49
C THR A 215 17.04 -5.25 -4.92
N LEU A 216 16.65 -4.18 -5.63
CA LEU A 216 16.19 -4.26 -7.03
C LEU A 216 17.26 -4.77 -8.02
N LYS A 217 18.53 -4.84 -7.59
CA LYS A 217 19.64 -5.39 -8.40
C LYS A 217 19.87 -6.90 -8.20
N LYS A 218 19.15 -7.54 -7.26
CA LYS A 218 19.25 -8.97 -6.95
C LYS A 218 18.36 -9.83 -7.86
#